data_AF-A0A2V9APR9-F1
#
_entry.id   AF-A0A2V9APR9-F1
#
_cell.length_a   1.000
_cell.length_b   1.000
_cell.length_c   1.000
_cell.angle_alpha   90.00
_cell.angle_beta   90.00
_cell.angle_gamma   90.00
#
_symmetry.space_group_name_H-M   'P 1'
#
loop_
_entity.id
_entity.type
_entity.pdbx_description
1 polymer ?
#
loop_
_entity_poly.entity_id
_entity_poly.type
_entity_poly.pdbx_seq_one_letter_code
_entity_poly.pdbx_strand_id
1 'polypeptide(L)'
;KQHELIEQPYSFAALLIMGTTFIVAVFYCLDALHGERRDRSILFWKSLPVSDLTTVLSKASIPLVVLPLLTFAITVVTQWIMLLLSTAVLLGSGLSVATLWTHLPLFQMWLMLLYHLLAIHALWYAPIFGWLLLVSGWARRAAFLWAALPLLAIGVVEKIAFNTSHFAAMLGHRLSGGSEGVGFTAGSMSMDPLTQLTPGQFLICPGLWVGLAVTAAFLAAAVRLRRYQGPI
;
A
#
# COMPACT_ATOMS: atom_id res chain seq x y z
N LYS A 1 21.96 -11.01 17.03
CA LYS A 1 22.65 -9.76 17.43
C LYS A 1 23.60 -9.19 16.36
N GLN A 2 24.72 -9.83 15.97
CA GLN A 2 25.59 -9.28 14.91
C GLN A 2 24.91 -9.27 13.52
N HIS A 3 24.16 -10.32 13.18
CA HIS A 3 23.36 -10.38 11.94
C HIS A 3 22.31 -9.26 11.85
N GLU A 4 21.55 -9.04 12.93
CA GLU A 4 20.50 -8.00 12.99
C GLU A 4 21.07 -6.60 12.77
N LEU A 5 22.28 -6.31 13.28
CA LEU A 5 22.91 -5.00 13.10
C LEU A 5 23.33 -4.72 11.65
N ILE A 6 23.65 -5.77 10.87
CA ILE A 6 24.04 -5.65 9.46
C ILE A 6 22.80 -5.51 8.57
N GLU A 7 21.71 -6.19 8.90
CA GLU A 7 20.44 -6.15 8.16
C GLU A 7 19.64 -4.85 8.40
N GLN A 8 19.73 -4.29 9.60
CA GLN A 8 18.93 -3.13 10.02
C GLN A 8 18.92 -1.96 9.02
N PRO A 9 20.06 -1.51 8.44
CA PRO A 9 20.06 -0.42 7.46
C PRO A 9 19.28 -0.75 6.19
N TYR A 10 19.35 -2.01 5.73
CA TYR A 10 18.66 -2.48 4.51
C TYR A 10 17.14 -2.58 4.74
N SER A 11 16.73 -3.09 5.91
CA SER A 11 15.33 -3.13 6.32
C SER A 11 14.76 -1.73 6.51
N PHE A 12 15.53 -0.82 7.12
CA PHE A 12 15.13 0.57 7.31
C PHE A 12 14.93 1.31 5.98
N ALA A 13 15.85 1.12 5.03
CA ALA A 13 15.70 1.67 3.68
C ALA A 13 14.41 1.16 3.01
N ALA A 14 14.15 -0.15 3.08
CA ALA A 14 12.91 -0.73 2.54
C ALA A 14 11.65 -0.14 3.19
N LEU A 15 11.63 0.01 4.52
CA LEU A 15 10.54 0.62 5.27
C LEU A 15 10.24 2.05 4.80
N LEU A 16 11.28 2.89 4.64
CA LEU A 16 11.12 4.26 4.18
C LEU A 16 10.57 4.34 2.75
N ILE A 17 11.07 3.49 1.85
CA ILE A 17 10.58 3.41 0.47
C ILE A 17 9.10 2.99 0.47
N MET A 18 8.73 1.95 1.23
CA MET A 18 7.35 1.49 1.35
C MET A 18 6.41 2.57 1.91
N GLY A 19 6.80 3.25 2.99
CA GLY A 19 6.02 4.34 3.56
C GLY A 19 5.80 5.47 2.56
N THR A 20 6.84 5.83 1.80
CA THR A 20 6.75 6.81 0.72
C THR A 20 5.77 6.36 -0.37
N THR A 21 5.86 5.10 -0.80
CA THR A 21 4.94 4.53 -1.79
C THR A 21 3.50 4.56 -1.32
N PHE A 22 3.24 4.23 -0.05
CA PHE A 22 1.89 4.27 0.50
C PHE A 22 1.32 5.69 0.44
N ILE A 23 2.11 6.69 0.80
CA ILE A 23 1.72 8.10 0.69
C ILE A 23 1.41 8.46 -0.78
N VAL A 24 2.30 8.11 -1.71
CA VAL A 24 2.09 8.33 -3.16
C VAL A 24 0.80 7.66 -3.64
N ALA A 25 0.51 6.44 -3.20
CA ALA A 25 -0.71 5.71 -3.56
C ALA A 25 -1.98 6.44 -3.08
N VAL A 26 -1.97 7.00 -1.88
CA VAL A 26 -3.09 7.79 -1.34
C VAL A 26 -3.35 9.03 -2.20
N PHE A 27 -2.31 9.81 -2.48
CA PHE A 27 -2.42 11.02 -3.34
C PHE A 27 -2.89 10.66 -4.74
N TYR A 28 -2.30 9.61 -5.34
CA TYR A 28 -2.69 9.12 -6.65
C TYR A 28 -4.18 8.74 -6.68
N CYS A 29 -4.66 7.94 -5.72
CA CYS A 29 -6.05 7.48 -5.72
C CYS A 29 -7.05 8.64 -5.62
N LEU A 30 -6.73 9.66 -4.80
CA LEU A 30 -7.60 10.82 -4.62
C LEU A 30 -7.62 11.75 -5.83
N ASP A 31 -6.52 11.87 -6.56
CA ASP A 31 -6.45 12.70 -7.76
C ASP A 31 -6.91 11.97 -9.04
N ALA A 32 -6.80 10.64 -9.11
CA ALA A 32 -6.97 9.89 -10.36
C ALA A 32 -8.28 10.15 -11.12
N LEU A 33 -9.43 10.21 -10.45
CA LEU A 33 -10.73 10.51 -11.09
C LEU A 33 -11.16 11.97 -10.89
N HIS A 34 -10.72 12.59 -9.80
CA HIS A 34 -11.01 13.99 -9.48
C HIS A 34 -10.30 14.92 -10.47
N GLY A 35 -9.01 14.69 -10.73
CA GLY A 35 -8.19 15.39 -11.70
C GLY A 35 -8.75 15.31 -13.11
N GLU A 36 -9.27 14.14 -13.54
CA GLU A 36 -9.92 14.01 -14.86
C GLU A 36 -11.14 14.93 -15.02
N ARG A 37 -11.91 15.11 -13.95
CA ARG A 37 -13.08 16.00 -13.94
C ARG A 37 -12.67 17.46 -13.86
N ARG A 38 -11.63 17.76 -13.07
CA ARG A 38 -11.06 19.10 -12.89
C ARG A 38 -10.46 19.64 -14.19
N ASP A 39 -9.64 18.84 -14.86
CA ASP A 39 -8.94 19.23 -16.09
C ASP A 39 -9.76 18.92 -17.36
N ARG A 40 -11.02 18.49 -17.18
CA ARG A 40 -11.98 18.16 -18.24
C ARG A 40 -11.54 17.04 -19.20
N SER A 41 -10.44 16.34 -18.91
CA SER A 41 -9.97 15.19 -19.67
C SER A 41 -10.95 14.00 -19.62
N ILE A 42 -11.89 14.00 -18.67
CA ILE A 42 -13.04 13.08 -18.67
C ILE A 42 -13.82 13.09 -19.99
N LEU A 43 -13.92 14.24 -20.68
CA LEU A 43 -14.60 14.36 -21.98
C LEU A 43 -13.85 13.59 -23.07
N PHE A 44 -12.52 13.69 -23.08
CA PHE A 44 -11.66 12.94 -24.00
C PHE A 44 -11.76 11.43 -23.75
N TRP A 45 -11.73 11.00 -22.48
CA TRP A 45 -11.90 9.58 -22.16
C TRP A 45 -13.27 9.04 -22.55
N LYS A 46 -14.33 9.85 -22.44
CA LYS A 46 -15.68 9.45 -22.87
C LYS A 46 -15.84 9.43 -24.40
N SER A 47 -15.00 10.14 -25.16
CA SER A 47 -15.00 10.08 -26.63
C SER A 47 -14.20 8.90 -27.19
N LEU A 48 -13.28 8.33 -26.42
CA LEU A 48 -12.56 7.11 -26.80
C LEU A 48 -13.47 5.87 -26.66
N PRO A 49 -13.24 4.80 -27.45
CA PRO A 49 -13.99 3.54 -27.36
C PRO A 49 -13.53 2.71 -26.14
N VAL A 50 -13.44 3.33 -24.96
CA VAL A 50 -12.98 2.74 -23.70
C VAL A 50 -14.11 2.80 -22.68
N SER A 51 -14.41 1.66 -22.06
CA SER A 51 -15.49 1.58 -21.07
C SER A 51 -15.11 2.24 -19.73
N ASP A 52 -16.11 2.71 -18.97
CA ASP A 52 -15.89 3.21 -17.61
C ASP A 52 -15.23 2.18 -16.68
N LEU A 53 -15.57 0.89 -16.88
CA LEU A 53 -14.98 -0.20 -16.12
C LEU A 53 -13.47 -0.26 -16.35
N THR A 54 -13.06 -0.29 -17.61
CA THR A 54 -11.63 -0.34 -17.98
C THR A 54 -10.87 0.89 -17.47
N THR A 55 -11.48 2.08 -17.48
CA THR A 55 -10.84 3.30 -16.96
C THR A 55 -10.67 3.28 -15.43
N VAL A 56 -11.67 2.79 -14.68
CA VAL A 56 -11.56 2.69 -13.23
C VAL A 56 -10.58 1.59 -12.83
N LEU A 57 -10.63 0.44 -13.50
CA LEU A 57 -9.71 -0.67 -13.24
C LEU A 57 -8.26 -0.32 -13.61
N SER A 58 -8.03 0.46 -14.67
CA SER A 58 -6.67 0.93 -15.00
C SER A 58 -6.10 1.90 -13.98
N LYS A 59 -6.96 2.63 -13.25
CA LYS A 59 -6.54 3.46 -12.11
C LYS A 59 -6.34 2.64 -10.86
N ALA A 60 -7.20 1.66 -10.60
CA ALA A 60 -7.05 0.75 -9.48
C ALA A 60 -5.79 -0.12 -9.60
N SER A 61 -5.35 -0.47 -10.82
CA SER A 61 -4.13 -1.26 -11.02
C SER A 61 -2.85 -0.52 -10.62
N ILE A 62 -2.85 0.82 -10.58
CA ILE A 62 -1.68 1.59 -10.16
C ILE A 62 -1.30 1.31 -8.70
N PRO A 63 -2.14 1.58 -7.69
CA PRO A 63 -1.81 1.28 -6.30
C PRO A 63 -1.80 -0.22 -5.98
N LEU A 64 -2.56 -1.04 -6.72
CA LEU A 64 -2.69 -2.48 -6.44
C LEU A 64 -1.59 -3.34 -7.09
N VAL A 65 -0.98 -2.89 -8.18
CA VAL A 65 -0.04 -3.70 -8.96
C VAL A 65 1.22 -2.92 -9.29
N VAL A 66 1.08 -1.77 -9.96
CA VAL A 66 2.24 -1.03 -10.47
C VAL A 66 3.12 -0.50 -9.35
N LEU A 67 2.53 0.16 -8.36
CA LEU A 67 3.29 0.73 -7.23
C LEU A 67 3.98 -0.36 -6.40
N PRO A 68 3.33 -1.46 -5.97
CA PRO A 68 4.03 -2.55 -5.29
C PRO A 68 5.21 -3.13 -6.07
N LEU A 69 5.05 -3.39 -7.38
CA LEU A 69 6.13 -3.93 -8.21
C LEU A 69 7.27 -2.93 -8.43
N LEU A 70 6.94 -1.66 -8.61
CA LEU A 70 7.92 -0.59 -8.75
C LEU A 70 8.71 -0.41 -7.45
N THR A 71 8.03 -0.44 -6.30
CA THR A 71 8.65 -0.38 -4.97
C THR A 71 9.60 -1.54 -4.74
N PHE A 72 9.20 -2.75 -5.14
CA PHE A 72 10.07 -3.91 -5.08
C PHE A 72 11.34 -3.70 -5.92
N ALA A 73 11.19 -3.30 -7.18
CA ALA A 73 12.32 -3.06 -8.07
C ALA A 73 13.26 -1.96 -7.55
N ILE A 74 12.72 -0.83 -7.09
CA ILE A 74 13.50 0.26 -6.51
C ILE A 74 14.25 -0.22 -5.28
N THR A 75 13.60 -0.95 -4.37
CA THR A 75 14.24 -1.44 -3.14
C THR A 75 15.37 -2.41 -3.45
N VAL A 76 15.18 -3.34 -4.38
CA VAL A 76 16.24 -4.27 -4.83
C VAL A 76 17.44 -3.48 -5.37
N VAL A 77 17.21 -2.49 -6.23
CA VAL A 77 18.27 -1.63 -6.77
C VAL A 77 18.98 -0.85 -5.65
N THR A 78 18.24 -0.25 -4.72
CA THR A 78 18.81 0.48 -3.58
C THR A 78 19.67 -0.43 -2.72
N GLN A 79 19.20 -1.63 -2.38
CA GLN A 79 19.95 -2.58 -1.57
C GLN A 79 21.21 -3.09 -2.28
N TRP A 80 21.16 -3.28 -3.61
CA TRP A 80 22.36 -3.55 -4.41
C TRP A 80 23.37 -2.42 -4.33
N ILE A 81 22.94 -1.16 -4.50
CA ILE A 81 23.82 0.01 -4.38
C ILE A 81 24.45 0.06 -2.98
N MET A 82 23.66 -0.16 -1.92
CA MET A 82 24.15 -0.20 -0.54
C MET A 82 25.20 -1.29 -0.33
N LEU A 83 24.99 -2.49 -0.88
CA LEU A 83 25.94 -3.60 -0.79
C LEU A 83 27.27 -3.26 -1.47
N LEU A 84 27.22 -2.68 -2.68
CA LEU A 84 28.41 -2.31 -3.44
C LEU A 84 29.20 -1.18 -2.76
N LEU A 85 28.51 -0.14 -2.28
CA LEU A 85 29.15 0.95 -1.53
C LEU A 85 29.77 0.45 -0.22
N SER A 86 29.05 -0.37 0.54
CA SER A 86 29.56 -0.97 1.77
C SER A 86 30.79 -1.84 1.49
N THR A 87 30.76 -2.61 0.39
CA THR A 87 31.90 -3.41 -0.05
C THR A 87 33.13 -2.54 -0.36
N ALA A 88 32.94 -1.45 -1.12
CA ALA A 88 34.01 -0.54 -1.48
C ALA A 88 34.64 0.14 -0.25
N VAL A 89 33.81 0.57 0.71
CA VAL A 89 34.27 1.17 1.98
C VAL A 89 35.07 0.17 2.81
N LEU A 90 34.59 -1.07 2.95
CA LEU A 90 35.31 -2.09 3.72
C LEU A 90 36.67 -2.41 3.10
N LEU A 91 36.73 -2.61 1.78
CA LEU A 91 38.00 -2.82 1.07
C LEU A 91 38.97 -1.65 1.27
N GLY A 92 38.49 -0.41 1.16
CA GLY A 92 39.30 0.80 1.38
C GLY A 92 39.80 0.95 2.82
N SER A 93 39.07 0.40 3.80
CA SER A 93 39.45 0.39 5.22
C SER A 93 40.32 -0.79 5.65
N GLY A 94 40.63 -1.73 4.74
CA GLY A 94 41.38 -2.95 5.05
C GLY A 94 40.62 -3.99 5.87
N LEU A 95 39.29 -3.83 6.00
CA LEU A 95 38.41 -4.76 6.71
C LEU A 95 37.92 -5.88 5.77
N SER A 96 37.61 -7.05 6.35
CA SER A 96 37.13 -8.19 5.58
C SER A 96 35.70 -7.98 5.07
N VAL A 97 35.50 -8.04 3.76
CA VAL A 97 34.16 -7.96 3.14
C VAL A 97 33.35 -9.25 3.34
N ALA A 98 34.01 -10.36 3.67
CA ALA A 98 33.39 -11.67 3.84
C ALA A 98 32.14 -11.59 4.73
N THR A 99 32.21 -10.83 5.83
CA THR A 99 31.12 -10.64 6.78
C THR A 99 29.83 -10.10 6.11
N LEU A 100 29.91 -9.18 5.15
CA LEU A 100 28.72 -8.69 4.44
C LEU A 100 28.14 -9.78 3.52
N TRP A 101 28.98 -10.44 2.75
CA TRP A 101 28.53 -11.38 1.72
C TRP A 101 28.07 -12.73 2.28
N THR A 102 28.55 -13.14 3.45
CA THR A 102 28.14 -14.39 4.11
C THR A 102 26.92 -14.23 5.01
N HIS A 103 26.69 -13.04 5.57
CA HIS A 103 25.68 -12.84 6.61
C HIS A 103 24.48 -12.00 6.16
N LEU A 104 24.46 -11.46 4.95
CA LEU A 104 23.28 -10.79 4.37
C LEU A 104 22.45 -11.76 3.51
N PRO A 105 21.30 -12.26 4.00
CA PRO A 105 20.43 -13.15 3.24
C PRO A 105 19.54 -12.36 2.25
N LEU A 106 20.15 -11.59 1.33
CA LEU A 106 19.45 -10.65 0.44
C LEU A 106 18.30 -11.29 -0.34
N PHE A 107 18.51 -12.50 -0.87
CA PHE A 107 17.48 -13.21 -1.60
C PHE A 107 16.23 -13.48 -0.75
N GLN A 108 16.43 -13.90 0.50
CA GLN A 108 15.34 -14.13 1.44
C GLN A 108 14.64 -12.82 1.79
N MET A 109 15.40 -11.73 2.02
CA MET A 109 14.86 -10.40 2.27
C MET A 109 13.99 -9.92 1.11
N TRP A 110 14.41 -10.15 -0.14
CA TRP A 110 13.63 -9.79 -1.33
C TRP A 110 12.35 -10.62 -1.45
N LEU A 111 12.40 -11.93 -1.19
CA LEU A 111 11.21 -12.77 -1.19
C LEU A 111 10.20 -12.32 -0.13
N MET A 112 10.66 -12.02 1.09
CA MET A 112 9.81 -11.50 2.17
C MET A 112 9.23 -10.12 1.83
N LEU A 113 10.05 -9.23 1.27
CA LEU A 113 9.60 -7.92 0.80
C LEU A 113 8.52 -8.04 -0.28
N LEU A 114 8.74 -8.89 -1.29
CA LEU A 114 7.78 -9.10 -2.37
C LEU A 114 6.46 -9.65 -1.81
N TYR A 115 6.53 -10.65 -0.94
CA TYR A 115 5.35 -11.18 -0.26
C TYR A 115 4.62 -10.09 0.52
N HIS A 116 5.33 -9.28 1.32
CA HIS A 116 4.73 -8.20 2.11
C HIS A 116 4.06 -7.14 1.22
N LEU A 117 4.69 -6.76 0.12
CA LEU A 117 4.13 -5.82 -0.85
C LEU A 117 2.85 -6.37 -1.50
N LEU A 118 2.80 -7.65 -1.84
CA LEU A 118 1.60 -8.26 -2.43
C LEU A 118 0.50 -8.49 -1.38
N ALA A 119 0.82 -9.08 -0.24
CA ALA A 119 -0.16 -9.41 0.79
C ALA A 119 -0.72 -8.13 1.45
N ILE A 120 0.15 -7.23 1.89
CA ILE A 120 -0.27 -6.07 2.68
C ILE A 120 -0.59 -4.88 1.76
N HIS A 121 0.37 -4.46 0.93
CA HIS A 121 0.20 -3.23 0.16
C HIS A 121 -0.79 -3.42 -1.00
N ALA A 122 -0.81 -4.55 -1.69
CA ALA A 122 -1.78 -4.78 -2.76
C ALA A 122 -3.12 -5.28 -2.22
N LEU A 123 -3.15 -6.40 -1.48
CA LEU A 123 -4.40 -7.07 -1.15
C LEU A 123 -5.08 -6.52 0.12
N TRP A 124 -4.34 -6.36 1.22
CA TRP A 124 -4.92 -5.92 2.49
C TRP A 124 -5.38 -4.46 2.46
N TYR A 125 -4.61 -3.57 1.83
CA TYR A 125 -4.96 -2.15 1.67
C TYR A 125 -5.90 -1.87 0.49
N ALA A 126 -6.28 -2.88 -0.30
CA ALA A 126 -7.22 -2.71 -1.40
C ALA A 126 -8.53 -1.97 -1.04
N PRO A 127 -9.14 -2.15 0.15
CA PRO A 127 -10.38 -1.43 0.51
C PRO A 127 -10.13 0.07 0.67
N ILE A 128 -8.95 0.45 1.15
CA ILE A 128 -8.54 1.84 1.33
C ILE A 128 -8.43 2.50 -0.05
N PHE A 129 -7.73 1.88 -0.99
CA PHE A 129 -7.60 2.41 -2.35
C PHE A 129 -8.95 2.46 -3.08
N GLY A 130 -9.79 1.44 -2.92
CA GLY A 130 -11.15 1.43 -3.44
C GLY A 130 -11.98 2.62 -2.92
N TRP A 131 -11.94 2.87 -1.60
CA TRP A 131 -12.60 4.02 -0.97
C TRP A 131 -12.08 5.35 -1.53
N LEU A 132 -10.76 5.51 -1.63
CA LEU A 132 -10.15 6.75 -2.12
C LEU A 132 -10.51 7.01 -3.59
N LEU A 133 -10.52 5.98 -4.44
CA LEU A 133 -10.96 6.10 -5.84
C LEU A 133 -12.46 6.45 -5.93
N LEU A 134 -13.29 5.85 -5.09
CA LEU A 134 -14.71 6.19 -5.02
C LEU A 134 -14.90 7.68 -4.66
N VAL A 135 -14.19 8.15 -3.63
CA VAL A 135 -14.21 9.56 -3.21
C VAL A 135 -13.69 10.47 -4.31
N SER A 136 -12.62 10.08 -5.00
CA SER A 136 -12.06 10.82 -6.14
C SER A 136 -13.10 11.06 -7.24
N GLY A 137 -13.89 10.04 -7.58
CA GLY A 137 -14.97 10.14 -8.57
C GLY A 137 -16.19 10.92 -8.08
N TRP A 138 -16.43 10.96 -6.77
CA TRP A 138 -17.62 11.59 -6.18
C TRP A 138 -17.42 13.06 -5.82
N ALA A 139 -16.31 13.40 -5.19
CA ALA A 139 -16.08 14.72 -4.59
C ALA A 139 -16.02 15.82 -5.67
N ARG A 140 -16.74 16.93 -5.47
CA ARG A 140 -16.66 18.11 -6.35
C ARG A 140 -15.55 19.07 -5.96
N ARG A 141 -15.24 19.16 -4.66
CA ARG A 141 -14.19 20.01 -4.08
C ARG A 141 -13.59 19.30 -2.88
N ALA A 142 -12.33 19.59 -2.57
CA ALA A 142 -11.64 19.10 -1.39
C ALA A 142 -11.76 17.57 -1.18
N ALA A 143 -11.35 16.78 -2.19
CA ALA A 143 -11.44 15.31 -2.15
C ALA A 143 -10.81 14.70 -0.88
N PHE A 144 -9.72 15.28 -0.37
CA PHE A 144 -9.10 14.90 0.89
C PHE A 144 -10.04 14.99 2.10
N LEU A 145 -10.85 16.05 2.19
CA LEU A 145 -11.82 16.19 3.29
C LEU A 145 -12.91 15.12 3.19
N TRP A 146 -13.42 14.87 1.98
CA TRP A 146 -14.40 13.81 1.75
C TRP A 146 -13.87 12.39 1.94
N ALA A 147 -12.55 12.20 1.92
CA ALA A 147 -11.94 10.91 2.23
C ALA A 147 -11.99 10.61 3.74
N ALA A 148 -11.82 11.62 4.58
CA ALA A 148 -11.79 11.47 6.04
C ALA A 148 -13.16 11.68 6.70
N LEU A 149 -13.91 12.70 6.27
CA LEU A 149 -15.11 13.19 6.96
C LEU A 149 -16.22 12.12 7.07
N PRO A 150 -16.56 11.32 6.04
CA PRO A 150 -17.53 10.25 6.18
C PRO A 150 -17.11 9.17 7.18
N LEU A 151 -15.81 8.80 7.20
CA LEU A 151 -15.29 7.80 8.14
C LEU A 151 -15.35 8.34 9.58
N LEU A 152 -14.94 9.59 9.79
CA LEU A 152 -15.02 10.24 11.10
C LEU A 152 -16.47 10.38 11.56
N ALA A 153 -17.39 10.77 10.68
CA ALA A 153 -18.80 10.92 11.00
C ALA A 153 -19.40 9.59 11.50
N ILE A 154 -19.10 8.47 10.84
CA ILE A 154 -19.57 7.15 11.28
C ILE A 154 -19.05 6.83 12.68
N GLY A 155 -17.75 7.01 12.94
CA GLY A 155 -17.16 6.73 14.26
C GLY A 155 -17.71 7.64 15.38
N VAL A 156 -17.92 8.93 15.10
CA VAL A 156 -18.51 9.87 16.07
C VAL A 156 -19.96 9.52 16.36
N VAL A 157 -20.75 9.22 15.33
CA VAL A 157 -22.15 8.80 15.50
C VAL A 157 -22.22 7.51 16.31
N GLU A 158 -21.38 6.51 16.03
CA GLU A 158 -21.30 5.29 16.82
C GLU A 158 -21.01 5.60 18.29
N LYS A 159 -20.02 6.46 18.56
CA LYS A 159 -19.62 6.82 19.92
C LYS A 159 -20.73 7.57 20.67
N ILE A 160 -21.46 8.47 20.01
CA ILE A 160 -22.55 9.23 20.65
C ILE A 160 -23.78 8.35 20.88
N ALA A 161 -24.17 7.54 19.90
CA ALA A 161 -25.40 6.76 19.94
C ALA A 161 -25.28 5.49 20.79
N PHE A 162 -24.13 4.82 20.77
CA PHE A 162 -23.93 3.50 21.38
C PHE A 162 -22.80 3.46 22.41
N ASN A 163 -22.02 4.54 22.55
CA ASN A 163 -20.83 4.61 23.42
C ASN A 163 -19.73 3.56 23.10
N THR A 164 -19.77 2.95 21.91
CA THR A 164 -18.78 1.98 21.43
C THR A 164 -17.76 2.63 20.48
N SER A 165 -16.72 1.88 20.10
CA SER A 165 -15.66 2.32 19.18
C SER A 165 -15.24 1.21 18.19
N HIS A 166 -16.19 0.36 17.79
CA HIS A 166 -15.93 -0.77 16.91
C HIS A 166 -15.50 -0.32 15.52
N PHE A 167 -16.11 0.73 14.96
CA PHE A 167 -15.74 1.25 13.65
C PHE A 167 -14.32 1.83 13.65
N ALA A 168 -13.98 2.60 14.68
CA ALA A 168 -12.64 3.15 14.85
C ALA A 168 -11.59 2.03 15.03
N ALA A 169 -11.89 1.01 15.85
CA ALA A 169 -11.01 -0.14 16.03
C ALA A 169 -10.83 -0.95 14.73
N MET A 170 -11.91 -1.15 13.97
CA MET A 170 -11.87 -1.79 12.65
C MET A 170 -10.98 -1.01 11.69
N LEU A 171 -11.14 0.33 11.61
CA LEU A 171 -10.35 1.17 10.73
C LEU A 171 -8.87 1.16 11.14
N GLY A 172 -8.58 1.23 12.45
CA GLY A 172 -7.23 1.09 12.99
C GLY A 172 -6.59 -0.24 12.62
N HIS A 173 -7.31 -1.35 12.77
CA HIS A 173 -6.84 -2.69 12.38
C HIS A 173 -6.56 -2.80 10.87
N ARG A 174 -7.36 -2.13 10.03
CA ARG A 174 -7.10 -2.07 8.59
C ARG A 174 -5.86 -1.25 8.26
N LEU A 175 -5.70 -0.09 8.86
CA LEU A 175 -4.55 0.80 8.65
C LEU A 175 -3.24 0.24 9.19
N SER A 176 -3.27 -0.56 10.25
CA SER A 176 -2.07 -1.19 10.82
C SER A 176 -1.62 -2.44 10.05
N GLY A 177 -2.34 -2.85 9.00
CA GLY A 177 -2.05 -4.08 8.27
C GLY A 177 -2.51 -5.37 8.97
N GLY A 178 -3.36 -5.28 9.99
CA GLY A 178 -3.83 -6.43 10.76
C GLY A 178 -2.76 -7.05 11.66
N SER A 179 -2.94 -8.31 12.09
CA SER A 179 -1.94 -9.06 12.85
C SER A 179 -0.61 -9.19 12.08
N GLU A 180 -0.71 -9.34 10.75
CA GLU A 180 0.42 -9.48 9.84
C GLU A 180 1.22 -8.18 9.65
N GLY A 181 0.56 -7.01 9.67
CA GLY A 181 1.25 -5.71 9.59
C GLY A 181 1.84 -5.23 10.91
N VAL A 182 1.29 -5.68 12.04
CA VAL A 182 1.84 -5.41 13.37
C VAL A 182 3.19 -6.12 13.56
N GLY A 183 3.36 -7.33 13.01
CA GLY A 183 4.67 -8.02 13.00
C GLY A 183 5.78 -7.22 12.33
N PHE A 184 5.45 -6.45 11.29
CA PHE A 184 6.39 -5.59 10.57
C PHE A 184 6.72 -4.26 11.29
N THR A 185 5.83 -3.78 12.17
CA THR A 185 5.94 -2.45 12.80
C THR A 185 6.31 -2.49 14.29
N ALA A 186 6.06 -3.60 15.01
CA ALA A 186 6.03 -3.61 16.47
C ALA A 186 7.30 -4.13 17.18
N GLY A 187 8.41 -4.45 16.51
CA GLY A 187 9.64 -4.77 17.25
C GLY A 187 10.75 -5.54 16.56
N SER A 188 10.53 -6.07 15.36
CA SER A 188 11.57 -6.71 14.56
C SER A 188 11.80 -5.89 13.30
N MET A 189 12.69 -4.91 13.36
CA MET A 189 13.38 -4.41 12.15
C MET A 189 14.24 -5.52 11.49
N SER A 190 14.29 -6.71 12.09
CA SER A 190 14.69 -7.97 11.46
C SER A 190 13.49 -8.58 10.73
N MET A 191 13.70 -8.90 9.45
CA MET A 191 12.80 -9.77 8.71
C MET A 191 13.06 -11.21 9.20
N ASP A 192 12.60 -11.56 10.40
CA ASP A 192 12.87 -12.89 10.96
C ASP A 192 12.17 -13.97 10.10
N PRO A 193 12.91 -14.92 9.50
CA PRO A 193 12.55 -15.36 8.16
C PRO A 193 11.62 -16.57 8.05
N LEU A 194 11.19 -17.15 9.16
CA LEU A 194 10.56 -18.49 9.16
C LEU A 194 9.31 -18.65 10.02
N THR A 195 8.93 -17.65 10.82
CA THR A 195 7.80 -17.80 11.76
C THR A 195 6.51 -17.10 11.32
N GLN A 196 6.54 -16.22 10.31
CA GLN A 196 5.35 -15.43 9.88
C GLN A 196 4.92 -15.63 8.42
N LEU A 197 5.70 -16.36 7.60
CA LEU A 197 5.29 -16.73 6.25
C LEU A 197 4.41 -17.99 6.29
N THR A 198 3.14 -17.82 6.65
CA THR A 198 2.10 -18.79 6.27
C THR A 198 1.15 -18.15 5.26
N PRO A 199 1.51 -18.11 3.96
CA PRO A 199 0.61 -17.66 2.90
C PRO A 199 -0.78 -18.29 2.99
N GLY A 200 -0.83 -19.56 3.42
CA GLY A 200 -2.08 -20.26 3.69
C GLY A 200 -2.95 -19.57 4.75
N GLN A 201 -2.39 -19.15 5.89
CA GLN A 201 -3.17 -18.48 6.94
C GLN A 201 -3.68 -17.11 6.48
N PHE A 202 -2.86 -16.36 5.74
CA PHE A 202 -3.27 -15.08 5.16
C PHE A 202 -4.45 -15.25 4.19
N LEU A 203 -4.39 -16.24 3.30
CA LEU A 203 -5.44 -16.53 2.34
C LEU A 203 -6.71 -17.12 2.96
N ILE A 204 -6.61 -17.73 4.15
CA ILE A 204 -7.77 -18.25 4.89
C ILE A 204 -8.42 -17.15 5.75
N CYS A 205 -7.72 -16.04 6.01
CA CYS A 205 -8.22 -14.96 6.84
C CYS A 205 -9.53 -14.36 6.27
N PRO A 206 -10.67 -14.46 6.99
CA PRO A 206 -11.94 -13.90 6.52
C PRO A 206 -11.86 -12.38 6.31
N GLY A 207 -11.02 -11.71 7.11
CA GLY A 207 -10.76 -10.28 6.99
C GLY A 207 -10.24 -9.88 5.62
N LEU A 208 -9.40 -10.69 4.98
CA LEU A 208 -8.90 -10.43 3.63
C LEU A 208 -10.06 -10.39 2.62
N TRP A 209 -10.86 -11.47 2.57
CA TRP A 209 -11.94 -11.62 1.60
C TRP A 209 -13.06 -10.60 1.77
N VAL A 210 -13.41 -10.28 3.03
CA VAL A 210 -14.35 -9.19 3.32
C VAL A 210 -13.79 -7.86 2.79
N GLY A 211 -12.49 -7.62 2.95
CA GLY A 211 -11.83 -6.45 2.38
C GLY A 211 -11.98 -6.39 0.86
N LEU A 212 -11.62 -7.47 0.16
CA LEU A 212 -11.71 -7.53 -1.30
C LEU A 212 -13.14 -7.37 -1.81
N ALA A 213 -14.13 -7.92 -1.12
CA ALA A 213 -15.55 -7.71 -1.43
C ALA A 213 -15.94 -6.23 -1.31
N VAL A 214 -15.49 -5.55 -0.24
CA VAL A 214 -15.69 -4.11 -0.04
C VAL A 214 -14.98 -3.30 -1.13
N THR A 215 -13.75 -3.67 -1.52
CA THR A 215 -13.05 -3.05 -2.66
C THR A 215 -13.87 -3.16 -3.94
N ALA A 216 -14.38 -4.36 -4.26
CA ALA A 216 -15.20 -4.57 -5.45
C ALA A 216 -16.46 -3.70 -5.43
N ALA A 217 -17.11 -3.56 -4.27
CA ALA A 217 -18.26 -2.68 -4.11
C ALA A 217 -17.90 -1.20 -4.35
N PHE A 218 -16.79 -0.72 -3.80
CA PHE A 218 -16.33 0.66 -4.02
C PHE A 218 -15.96 0.92 -5.48
N LEU A 219 -15.27 0.00 -6.15
CA LEU A 219 -14.94 0.13 -7.57
C LEU A 219 -16.19 0.09 -8.45
N ALA A 220 -17.15 -0.79 -8.16
CA ALA A 220 -18.42 -0.83 -8.88
C ALA A 220 -19.21 0.48 -8.71
N ALA A 221 -19.24 1.05 -7.50
CA ALA A 221 -19.83 2.35 -7.24
C ALA A 221 -19.10 3.48 -7.99
N ALA A 222 -17.76 3.45 -8.04
CA ALA A 222 -16.96 4.42 -8.78
C ALA A 222 -17.25 4.36 -10.29
N VAL A 223 -17.36 3.16 -10.86
CA VAL A 223 -17.78 2.95 -12.27
C VAL A 223 -19.17 3.51 -12.51
N ARG A 224 -20.12 3.26 -11.61
CA ARG A 224 -21.49 3.76 -11.73
C ARG A 224 -21.54 5.29 -11.65
N LEU A 225 -20.79 5.90 -10.74
CA LEU A 225 -20.68 7.35 -10.63
C LEU A 225 -20.08 7.97 -11.90
N ARG A 226 -18.99 7.38 -12.43
CA ARG A 226 -18.31 7.90 -13.63
C ARG A 226 -19.24 8.00 -14.84
N ARG A 227 -20.17 7.04 -15.00
CA ARG A 227 -21.20 7.08 -16.06
C ARG A 227 -22.00 8.39 -16.05
N TYR A 228 -22.39 8.86 -14.87
CA TYR A 228 -23.24 10.04 -14.69
C TYR A 228 -22.48 11.34 -14.45
N GLN A 229 -21.20 11.25 -14.09
CA GLN A 229 -20.38 12.42 -13.80
C GLN A 229 -19.86 13.11 -15.07
N GLY A 230 -19.72 14.42 -14.99
CA GLY A 230 -19.07 15.26 -15.98
C GLY A 230 -17.96 16.11 -15.35
N PRO A 231 -17.45 17.10 -16.10
CA PRO A 231 -16.51 18.11 -15.58
C PRO A 231 -17.05 18.85 -14.36
N ILE A 232 -16.15 19.35 -13.51
CA ILE A 232 -16.45 20.21 -12.35
C ILE A 232 -16.00 21.65 -12.55
#